data_AF-A0AAU6KYM0-F1
#
_entry.id   AF-A0AAU6KYM0-F1
#
_cell.length_a   1.000
_cell.length_b   1.000
_cell.length_c   1.000
_cell.angle_alpha   90.00
_cell.angle_beta   90.00
_cell.angle_gamma   90.00
#
_symmetry.space_group_name_H-M   'P 1'
#
loop_
_entity.id
_entity.type
_entity.pdbx_description
1 polymer ?
#
loop_
_entity_poly.entity_id
_entity_poly.type
_entity_poly.pdbx_seq_one_letter_code
_entity_poly.pdbx_strand_id
1 'polypeptide(L)'
;MSAAHPSLTRALAETLVDVLWLIEDCEHEQTDQDDAVKVLEGVAHVVSRLTREQQDEFLSLLATMAREESDPSRRVFLEQFQDGFGLVEDAG
;
A
#
# COMPACT_ATOMS: atom_id res chain seq x y z
N MET A 1 18.80 8.00 -23.19
CA MET A 1 17.63 8.29 -22.32
C MET A 1 18.09 8.09 -20.90
N SER A 2 18.26 9.15 -20.12
CA SER A 2 18.58 8.99 -18.70
C SER A 2 17.31 8.41 -18.07
N ALA A 3 17.37 7.17 -17.60
CA ALA A 3 16.29 6.67 -16.74
C ALA A 3 16.29 7.59 -15.52
N ALA A 4 15.29 8.46 -15.41
CA ALA A 4 15.07 9.22 -14.20
C ALA A 4 14.75 8.18 -13.13
N HIS A 5 15.68 7.97 -12.21
CA HIS A 5 15.41 7.11 -11.08
C HIS A 5 14.25 7.72 -10.29
N PRO A 6 13.23 6.92 -9.91
CA PRO A 6 12.20 7.42 -9.01
C PRO A 6 12.83 7.93 -7.71
N SER A 7 12.16 8.84 -7.03
CA SER A 7 12.59 9.22 -5.68
C SER A 7 12.63 7.98 -4.79
N LEU A 8 13.50 7.97 -3.77
CA LEU A 8 13.59 6.84 -2.84
C LEU A 8 12.22 6.50 -2.24
N THR A 9 11.44 7.52 -1.88
CA THR A 9 10.07 7.35 -1.36
C THR A 9 9.16 6.64 -2.36
N ARG A 10 9.19 7.03 -3.65
CA ARG A 10 8.42 6.37 -4.71
C ARG A 10 8.83 4.91 -4.88
N ALA A 11 10.14 4.64 -4.96
CA ALA A 11 10.65 3.28 -5.12
C ALA A 11 10.25 2.37 -3.94
N LEU A 12 10.34 2.89 -2.71
CA LEU A 12 9.93 2.14 -1.51
C LEU A 12 8.43 1.92 -1.45
N ALA A 13 7.62 2.91 -1.84
CA ALA A 13 6.16 2.77 -1.90
C ALA A 13 5.73 1.75 -2.96
N GLU A 14 6.33 1.79 -4.15
CA GLU A 14 6.11 0.78 -5.20
C GLU A 14 6.48 -0.62 -4.71
N THR A 15 7.67 -0.77 -4.11
CA THR A 15 8.13 -2.06 -3.57
C THR A 15 7.19 -2.57 -2.48
N LEU A 16 6.73 -1.70 -1.58
CA LEU A 16 5.78 -2.07 -0.52
C LEU A 16 4.45 -2.54 -1.13
N VAL A 17 3.90 -1.79 -2.07
CA VAL A 17 2.66 -2.17 -2.77
C VAL A 17 2.81 -3.50 -3.50
N ASP A 18 3.94 -3.72 -4.20
CA ASP A 18 4.20 -4.99 -4.89
C ASP A 18 4.17 -6.19 -3.94
N VAL A 19 4.78 -6.04 -2.75
CA VAL A 19 4.78 -7.10 -1.73
C VAL A 19 3.38 -7.32 -1.16
N LEU A 20 2.64 -6.25 -0.84
CA LEU A 20 1.30 -6.38 -0.27
C LEU A 20 0.31 -6.96 -1.28
N TRP A 21 0.42 -6.55 -2.54
CA TRP A 21 -0.37 -7.10 -3.63
C TRP A 21 -0.10 -8.60 -3.81
N LEU A 22 1.16 -9.03 -3.75
CA LEU A 22 1.52 -10.45 -3.81
C LEU A 22 0.89 -11.25 -2.66
N ILE A 23 0.82 -10.67 -1.46
CA ILE A 23 0.23 -11.31 -0.28
C ILE A 23 -1.30 -11.43 -0.42
N GLU A 24 -1.97 -10.41 -0.94
CA GLU A 24 -3.41 -10.43 -1.23
C GLU A 24 -3.78 -11.39 -2.37
N ASP A 25 -2.97 -11.45 -3.42
CA ASP A 25 -3.20 -12.30 -4.61
C ASP A 25 -2.77 -13.76 -4.41
N CYS A 26 -2.07 -14.07 -3.31
CA CYS A 26 -1.68 -15.43 -2.95
C CYS A 26 -2.94 -16.26 -2.60
N GLU A 27 -3.53 -16.91 -3.60
CA GLU A 27 -4.59 -17.91 -3.43
C GLU A 27 -4.12 -19.00 -2.45
N HIS A 28 -4.53 -18.89 -1.18
CA HIS A 28 -4.71 -19.85 -0.07
C HIS A 28 -3.86 -21.14 0.09
N GLU A 29 -2.99 -21.54 -0.82
CA GLU A 29 -2.23 -22.81 -0.79
C GLU A 29 -0.75 -22.62 -0.42
N GLN A 30 -0.19 -21.40 -0.44
CA GLN A 30 1.25 -21.16 -0.18
C GLN A 30 1.55 -20.18 0.96
N THR A 31 0.55 -19.51 1.52
CA THR A 31 0.72 -18.66 2.72
C THR A 31 -0.35 -19.07 3.72
N ASP A 32 0.08 -19.42 4.94
CA ASP A 32 -0.85 -19.56 6.04
C ASP A 32 -1.61 -18.23 6.15
N GLN A 33 -2.93 -18.27 6.03
CA GLN A 33 -3.77 -17.08 6.02
C GLN A 33 -3.49 -16.20 7.25
N ASP A 34 -3.11 -16.82 8.37
CA ASP A 34 -2.72 -16.12 9.59
C ASP A 34 -1.42 -15.31 9.44
N ASP A 35 -0.48 -15.76 8.61
CA ASP A 35 0.78 -15.06 8.37
C ASP A 35 0.62 -13.89 7.38
N ALA A 36 -0.26 -14.03 6.37
CA ALA A 36 -0.64 -12.92 5.50
C ALA A 36 -1.27 -11.77 6.29
N VAL A 37 -2.24 -12.10 7.15
CA VAL A 37 -2.91 -11.12 8.02
C VAL A 37 -1.91 -10.41 8.93
N LYS A 38 -0.97 -11.14 9.58
CA LYS A 38 0.05 -10.52 10.44
C LYS A 38 0.94 -9.52 9.70
N VAL A 39 1.29 -9.80 8.44
CA VAL A 39 2.10 -8.86 7.64
C VAL A 39 1.30 -7.60 7.33
N LEU A 40 0.05 -7.74 6.91
CA LEU A 40 -0.85 -6.61 6.63
C LEU A 40 -1.07 -5.76 7.89
N GLU A 41 -1.35 -6.39 9.05
CA GLU A 41 -1.48 -5.73 10.34
C GLU A 41 -0.18 -5.03 10.77
N GLY A 42 0.97 -5.66 10.54
CA GLY A 42 2.28 -5.06 10.82
C GLY A 42 2.53 -3.79 10.01
N VAL A 43 2.15 -3.79 8.73
CA VAL A 43 2.23 -2.61 7.88
C VAL A 43 1.24 -1.54 8.33
N ALA A 44 -0.02 -1.89 8.63
CA ALA A 44 -1.01 -0.95 9.18
C ALA A 44 -0.50 -0.29 10.45
N HIS A 45 0.11 -1.07 11.34
CA HIS A 45 0.71 -0.57 12.56
C HIS A 45 1.85 0.43 12.29
N VAL A 46 2.74 0.15 11.33
CA VAL A 46 3.81 1.09 10.99
C VAL A 46 3.25 2.38 10.39
N VAL A 47 2.31 2.28 9.44
CA VAL A 47 1.75 3.46 8.76
C VAL A 47 0.96 4.35 9.73
N SER A 48 0.17 3.76 10.64
CA SER A 48 -0.58 4.51 11.67
C SER A 48 0.32 5.26 12.66
N ARG A 49 1.60 4.90 12.77
CA ARG A 49 2.59 5.54 13.65
C ARG A 49 3.35 6.69 12.99
N LEU A 50 3.19 6.89 11.68
CA LEU A 50 3.72 8.05 10.96
C LEU A 50 3.01 9.33 11.43
N THR A 51 3.66 10.50 11.28
CA THR A 51 2.97 11.78 11.52
C THR A 51 1.87 11.97 10.49
N ARG A 52 0.88 12.84 10.77
CA ARG A 52 -0.20 13.12 9.82
C ARG A 52 0.34 13.58 8.47
N GLU A 53 1.35 14.45 8.46
CA GLU A 53 1.98 14.95 7.24
C GLU A 53 2.63 13.82 6.43
N GLN A 54 3.26 12.85 7.10
CA GLN A 54 3.87 11.69 6.44
C GLN A 54 2.82 10.71 5.91
N GLN A 55 1.71 10.52 6.63
CA GLN A 55 0.58 9.74 6.16
C GLN A 55 -0.04 10.39 4.92
N ASP A 56 -0.29 11.70 4.95
CA ASP A 56 -0.83 12.46 3.81
C ASP A 56 0.09 12.38 2.59
N GLU A 57 1.41 12.50 2.79
CA GLU A 57 2.40 12.32 1.72
C GLU A 57 2.32 10.93 1.10
N PHE A 58 2.28 9.88 1.94
CA PHE A 58 2.20 8.50 1.49
C PHE A 58 0.88 8.22 0.75
N LEU A 59 -0.26 8.66 1.28
CA LEU A 59 -1.58 8.48 0.66
C LEU A 59 -1.70 9.24 -0.67
N SER A 60 -1.15 10.46 -0.75
CA SER A 60 -1.08 11.21 -2.01
C SER A 60 -0.24 10.49 -3.08
N LEU A 61 0.84 9.85 -2.66
CA LEU A 61 1.68 9.03 -3.52
C LEU A 61 0.93 7.79 -4.02
N LEU A 62 0.23 7.06 -3.14
CA LEU A 62 -0.60 5.91 -3.52
C LEU A 62 -1.74 6.32 -4.48
N ALA A 63 -2.38 7.46 -4.25
CA ALA A 63 -3.39 8.01 -5.15
C ALA A 63 -2.81 8.35 -6.54
N THR A 64 -1.56 8.82 -6.60
CA THR A 64 -0.85 9.02 -7.87
C THR A 64 -0.58 7.69 -8.56
N MET A 65 -0.11 6.69 -7.82
CA MET A 65 0.11 5.33 -8.34
C MET A 65 -1.17 4.71 -8.88
N ALA A 66 -2.32 4.86 -8.20
CA ALA A 66 -3.61 4.36 -8.67
C ALA A 66 -4.03 4.95 -10.02
N ARG A 67 -3.79 6.25 -10.23
CA ARG A 67 -4.09 6.92 -11.50
C ARG A 67 -3.21 6.43 -12.66
N GLU A 68 -1.99 6.03 -12.36
CA GLU A 68 -1.01 5.51 -13.31
C GLU A 68 -1.18 4.01 -13.55
N GLU A 69 -1.81 3.30 -12.62
CA GLU A 69 -1.99 1.84 -12.67
C GLU A 69 -2.86 1.43 -13.86
N SER A 70 -2.41 0.42 -14.58
CA SER A 70 -3.07 -0.15 -15.75
C SER A 70 -3.98 -1.33 -15.39
N ASP A 71 -3.61 -2.12 -14.38
CA ASP A 71 -4.39 -3.25 -13.87
C ASP A 71 -5.57 -2.77 -13.01
N PRO A 72 -6.83 -3.03 -13.43
CA PRO A 72 -8.00 -2.58 -12.67
C PRO A 72 -8.07 -3.12 -11.24
N SER A 73 -7.65 -4.35 -10.98
CA SER A 73 -7.72 -4.97 -9.66
C SER A 73 -6.68 -4.35 -8.73
N ARG A 74 -5.46 -4.18 -9.22
CA ARG A 74 -4.39 -3.50 -8.48
C ARG A 74 -4.71 -2.02 -8.24
N ARG A 75 -5.39 -1.36 -9.18
CA ARG A 75 -5.89 0.01 -9.00
C ARG A 75 -6.87 0.09 -7.83
N VAL A 76 -7.84 -0.81 -7.76
CA VAL A 76 -8.82 -0.85 -6.65
C VAL A 76 -8.10 -1.05 -5.32
N PHE A 77 -7.12 -1.95 -5.25
CA PHE A 77 -6.32 -2.14 -4.04
C PHE A 77 -5.64 -0.83 -3.58
N LEU A 78 -5.01 -0.10 -4.50
CA LEU A 78 -4.38 1.19 -4.21
C LEU A 78 -5.39 2.25 -3.72
N GLU A 79 -6.57 2.31 -4.34
CA GLU A 79 -7.64 3.26 -3.96
C GLU A 79 -8.23 2.94 -2.58
N GLN A 80 -8.33 1.66 -2.23
CA GLN A 80 -8.90 1.18 -0.97
C GLN A 80 -7.86 1.05 0.15
N PHE A 81 -6.58 1.37 -0.10
CA PHE A 81 -5.51 1.17 0.87
C PHE A 81 -5.80 1.86 2.22
N GLN A 82 -6.27 3.11 2.20
CA GLN A 82 -6.56 3.83 3.44
C GLN A 82 -7.66 3.17 4.28
N ASP A 83 -8.67 2.59 3.62
CA ASP A 83 -9.79 1.92 4.29
C ASP A 83 -9.35 0.55 4.81
N GLY A 84 -8.68 -0.23 3.97
CA GLY A 84 -8.20 -1.58 4.31
C GLY A 84 -7.16 -1.60 5.43
N PHE A 85 -6.39 -0.52 5.58
CA PHE A 85 -5.38 -0.37 6.65
C PHE A 85 -5.86 0.50 7.82
N GLY A 86 -7.14 0.90 7.85
CA GLY A 86 -7.74 1.63 8.99
C GLY A 86 -7.14 3.02 9.22
N LEU A 87 -6.74 3.72 8.15
CA LEU A 87 -6.11 5.04 8.20
C LEU A 87 -7.11 6.19 8.08
N VAL A 88 -8.38 5.89 7.84
CA VAL A 88 -9.45 6.89 7.86
C VAL A 88 -9.77 7.22 9.32
N GLU A 89 -9.74 8.50 9.66
CA GLU A 89 -10.30 8.94 10.93
C GLU A 89 -11.80 8.63 10.91
N ASP A 90 -12.29 7.86 11.88
CA ASP A 90 -13.72 7.81 12.16
C ASP A 90 -14.19 9.25 12.31
N ALA A 91 -15.02 9.71 11.35
CA ALA A 91 -15.71 10.98 11.47
C ALA A 91 -16.65 10.86 12.68
N GLY A 92 -16.13 11.23 13.86
CA GLY A 92 -16.85 11.22 15.13
C GLY A 92 -18.09 12.09 15.11
#